data_AF-I1C7L6-F1
#
_entry.id   AF-I1C7L6-F1
#
_cell.length_a   1.000
_cell.length_b   1.000
_cell.length_c   1.000
_cell.angle_alpha   90.00
_cell.angle_beta   90.00
_cell.angle_gamma   90.00
#
_symmetry.space_group_name_H-M   'P 1'
#
loop_
_entity.id
_entity.type
_entity.pdbx_description
1 polymer ?
#
loop_
_entity_poly.entity_id
_entity_poly.type
_entity_poly.pdbx_seq_one_letter_code
_entity_poly.pdbx_strand_id
1 'polypeptide(L)'
;MDVLDKHEEFKDCYIVMNNAPTHKNADIEKEINRRGYGCIYPPPYSPELNPIEQFWSVCKSKMKREEPLQEETLSSRIRDACNANLYAEFG
;
A
#
# COMPACT_ATOMS: atom_id res chain seq x y z
N MET A 1 5.42 1.02 -13.39
CA MET A 1 4.85 2.14 -12.61
C MET A 1 3.78 2.88 -13.42
N ASP A 2 3.09 2.21 -14.35
CA ASP A 2 2.25 2.89 -15.36
C ASP A 2 1.02 3.60 -14.75
N VAL A 3 0.62 3.21 -13.53
CA VAL A 3 -0.41 3.94 -12.78
C VAL A 3 0.14 5.26 -12.27
N LEU A 4 1.30 5.25 -11.60
CA LEU A 4 1.92 6.45 -11.05
C LEU A 4 2.30 7.45 -12.14
N ASP A 5 2.74 6.95 -13.31
CA ASP A 5 3.13 7.80 -14.44
C ASP A 5 1.98 8.62 -15.03
N LYS A 6 0.72 8.33 -14.66
CA LYS A 6 -0.45 9.13 -15.05
C LYS A 6 -0.67 10.36 -14.17
N HIS A 7 0.08 10.46 -13.07
CA HIS A 7 -0.08 11.45 -12.02
C HIS A 7 1.20 12.27 -11.90
N GLU A 8 1.20 13.48 -12.46
CA GLU A 8 2.38 14.34 -12.49
C GLU A 8 2.82 14.76 -11.07
N GLU A 9 1.89 14.78 -10.11
CA GLU A 9 2.14 15.04 -8.70
C GLU A 9 3.05 14.00 -8.01
N PHE A 10 3.19 12.80 -8.58
CA PHE A 10 4.05 11.76 -8.03
C PHE A 10 5.45 11.73 -8.64
N LYS A 11 5.73 12.60 -9.61
CA LYS A 11 7.07 12.73 -10.17
C LYS A 11 8.07 13.07 -9.07
N ASP A 12 9.25 12.46 -9.14
CA ASP A 12 10.35 12.63 -8.16
C ASP A 12 9.99 12.20 -6.72
N CYS A 13 8.86 11.52 -6.50
CA CYS A 13 8.50 10.93 -5.21
C CYS A 13 9.26 9.62 -4.95
N TYR A 14 9.30 9.23 -3.68
CA TYR A 14 9.90 7.98 -3.23
C TYR A 14 8.83 6.93 -2.91
N ILE A 15 9.05 5.71 -3.37
CA ILE A 15 8.28 4.55 -2.95
C ILE A 15 8.83 4.06 -1.62
N VAL A 16 7.96 3.94 -0.61
CA VAL A 16 8.30 3.27 0.63
C VAL A 16 8.01 1.77 0.48
N MET A 17 9.04 0.94 0.53
CA MET A 17 8.93 -0.52 0.43
C MET A 17 9.30 -1.18 1.75
N ASN A 18 8.53 -2.17 2.21
CA ASN A 18 8.89 -2.93 3.40
C ASN A 18 10.15 -3.78 3.17
N ASN A 19 10.78 -4.23 4.24
CA ASN A 19 12.06 -4.96 4.21
C ASN A 19 11.96 -6.44 3.75
N ALA A 20 10.86 -6.86 3.12
CA ALA A 20 10.71 -8.23 2.65
C ALA A 20 11.88 -8.59 1.69
N PRO A 21 12.50 -9.79 1.80
CA PRO A 21 13.62 -10.18 0.96
C PRO A 21 13.33 -10.07 -0.55
N THR A 22 12.08 -10.33 -0.94
CA THR A 22 11.60 -10.20 -2.32
C THR A 22 11.68 -8.77 -2.87
N HIS A 23 11.72 -7.75 -2.01
CA HIS A 23 11.83 -6.35 -2.42
C HIS A 23 13.27 -5.87 -2.62
N LYS A 24 14.27 -6.63 -2.17
CA LYS A 24 15.69 -6.26 -2.25
C LYS A 24 16.37 -6.70 -3.55
N ASN A 25 15.58 -7.05 -4.57
CA ASN A 25 16.13 -7.40 -5.89
C ASN A 25 16.61 -6.12 -6.60
N ALA A 26 17.83 -6.14 -7.11
CA ALA A 26 18.44 -5.03 -7.85
C ALA A 26 17.62 -4.60 -9.09
N ASP A 27 16.91 -5.53 -9.73
CA ASP A 27 16.06 -5.22 -10.89
C ASP A 27 14.87 -4.32 -10.52
N ILE A 28 14.36 -4.44 -9.29
CA ILE A 28 13.27 -3.60 -8.79
C ILE A 28 13.76 -2.15 -8.66
N GLU A 29 14.88 -1.94 -7.98
CA GLU A 29 15.47 -0.61 -7.82
C GLU A 29 15.84 0.03 -9.17
N LYS A 30 16.39 -0.77 -10.10
CA LYS A 30 16.72 -0.31 -11.45
C LYS A 30 15.47 0.18 -12.21
N GLU A 31 14.36 -0.55 -12.15
CA GLU A 31 13.13 -0.17 -12.84
C GLU A 31 12.45 1.05 -12.20
N ILE A 32 12.50 1.17 -10.87
CA ILE A 32 12.02 2.35 -10.13
C ILE A 32 12.81 3.60 -10.55
N ASN A 33 14.14 3.52 -10.49
CA ASN A 33 15.02 4.63 -10.87
C ASN A 33 14.90 5.01 -12.36
N ARG A 34 14.75 4.02 -13.26
CA ARG A 34 14.56 4.26 -14.70
C ARG A 34 13.35 5.14 -15.00
N ARG A 35 12.32 5.10 -14.15
CA ARG A 35 11.09 5.87 -14.30
C ARG A 35 11.10 7.19 -13.52
N GLY A 36 12.21 7.56 -12.88
CA GLY A 36 12.36 8.84 -12.18
C GLY A 36 11.82 8.84 -10.74
N TYR A 37 11.63 7.66 -10.14
CA TYR A 37 11.25 7.53 -8.73
C TYR A 37 12.44 7.02 -7.91
N GLY A 38 12.41 7.23 -6.61
CA GLY A 38 13.32 6.59 -5.66
C GLY A 38 12.65 5.48 -4.86
N CYS A 39 13.45 4.67 -4.16
CA CYS A 39 12.95 3.69 -3.20
C CYS A 39 13.56 3.94 -1.81
N ILE A 40 12.74 3.87 -0.76
CA ILE A 40 13.15 3.96 0.64
C ILE A 40 12.70 2.70 1.38
N TYR A 41 13.61 2.14 2.16
CA TYR A 41 13.33 1.03 3.06
C TYR A 41 13.40 1.55 4.51
N PRO A 42 12.35 1.37 5.32
CA PRO A 42 12.41 1.72 6.74
C PRO A 42 13.42 0.83 7.48
N PRO A 43 13.85 1.18 8.70
CA PRO A 43 14.68 0.31 9.53
C PRO A 43 14.06 -1.09 9.74
N PRO A 44 14.89 -2.13 9.89
CA PRO A 44 14.40 -3.47 10.23
C PRO A 44 13.58 -3.45 11.53
N TYR A 45 12.50 -4.24 11.58
CA TYR A 45 11.61 -4.38 12.73
C TYR A 45 10.92 -3.08 13.20
N SER A 46 10.81 -2.07 12.32
CA SER A 46 10.06 -0.83 12.55
C SER A 46 8.75 -0.76 11.74
N PRO A 47 7.75 -1.62 12.00
CA PRO A 47 6.48 -1.61 11.28
C PRO A 47 5.70 -0.29 11.46
N GLU A 48 5.92 0.43 12.56
CA GLU A 48 5.35 1.74 12.84
C GLU A 48 5.79 2.82 11.83
N LEU A 49 6.94 2.64 11.17
CA LEU A 49 7.47 3.53 10.15
C LEU A 49 7.02 3.16 8.73
N ASN A 50 6.20 2.11 8.58
CA ASN A 50 5.68 1.66 7.30
C ASN A 50 4.17 1.95 7.20
N PRO A 51 3.74 3.02 6.51
CA PRO A 51 2.34 3.47 6.48
C PRO A 51 1.35 2.39 6.03
N ILE A 52 1.77 1.45 5.18
CA ILE A 52 0.90 0.36 4.70
C ILE A 52 0.47 -0.58 5.84
N GLU A 53 1.28 -0.74 6.90
CA GLU A 53 0.93 -1.57 8.06
C GLU A 53 -0.21 -0.94 8.85
N GLN A 54 -0.17 0.39 9.04
CA GLN A 54 -1.25 1.14 9.69
C GLN A 54 -2.54 1.06 8.86
N PHE A 55 -2.45 1.27 7.54
CA PHE A 55 -3.57 1.14 6.62
C PHE A 55 -4.24 -0.24 6.73
N TRP A 56 -3.44 -1.33 6.69
CA TRP A 56 -3.98 -2.68 6.82
C TRP A 56 -4.52 -3.00 8.21
N SER A 57 -3.98 -2.39 9.28
CA SER A 57 -4.53 -2.51 10.63
C SER A 57 -5.98 -2.01 10.69
N VAL A 58 -6.27 -0.85 10.07
CA VAL A 58 -7.61 -0.28 9.99
C VAL A 58 -8.52 -1.13 9.10
N CYS A 59 -8.06 -1.51 7.90
CA CYS A 59 -8.83 -2.38 6.99
C CYS A 59 -9.26 -3.68 7.67
N LYS A 60 -8.31 -4.41 8.29
CA LYS A 60 -8.60 -5.67 8.99
C LYS A 60 -9.54 -5.49 10.17
N SER A 61 -9.41 -4.38 10.90
CA SER A 61 -10.30 -4.07 12.02
C SER A 61 -11.74 -3.83 11.56
N LYS A 62 -11.94 -3.15 10.43
CA LYS A 62 -13.27 -2.99 9.80
C LYS A 62 -13.82 -4.34 9.37
N MET A 63 -13.04 -5.11 8.62
CA MET A 63 -13.45 -6.45 8.18
C MET A 63 -13.88 -7.31 9.37
N LYS A 64 -13.14 -7.37 10.47
CA LYS A 64 -13.50 -8.22 11.62
C LYS A 64 -14.79 -7.83 12.35
N ARG A 65 -15.27 -6.60 12.22
CA ARG A 65 -16.47 -6.12 12.93
C ARG A 65 -17.79 -6.48 12.24
N GLU A 66 -17.73 -6.76 10.94
CA GLU A 66 -18.92 -7.03 10.13
C GLU A 66 -19.07 -8.54 9.93
N GLU A 67 -20.29 -9.06 9.86
CA GLU A 67 -20.49 -10.45 9.42
C GLU A 67 -20.44 -10.52 7.90
N PRO A 68 -19.81 -11.55 7.30
CA PRO A 68 -19.81 -11.71 5.85
C PRO A 68 -21.23 -11.90 5.33
N LEU A 69 -21.58 -11.20 4.24
CA LEU A 69 -22.82 -11.49 3.53
C LEU A 69 -22.72 -12.86 2.83
N GLN A 70 -23.86 -13.54 2.64
CA GLN A 70 -23.89 -14.91 2.10
C GLN A 70 -23.21 -15.08 0.73
N GLU A 71 -23.25 -14.04 -0.11
CA GLU A 71 -22.63 -14.03 -1.44
C GLU A 71 -21.34 -13.20 -1.50
N GLU A 72 -20.86 -12.69 -0.36
CA GLU A 72 -19.67 -11.85 -0.32
C GLU A 72 -18.40 -12.70 -0.50
N THR A 73 -17.59 -12.30 -1.48
CA THR A 73 -16.25 -12.86 -1.66
C THR A 73 -15.24 -12.15 -0.76
N LEU A 74 -14.15 -12.82 -0.40
CA LEU A 74 -13.04 -12.17 0.30
C LEU A 74 -12.50 -10.94 -0.46
N SER A 75 -12.44 -11.01 -1.79
CA SER A 75 -11.96 -9.91 -2.64
C SER A 75 -12.87 -8.69 -2.62
N SER A 76 -14.19 -8.87 -2.71
CA SER A 76 -15.15 -7.75 -2.60
C SER A 76 -15.07 -7.11 -1.22
N ARG A 77 -14.94 -7.92 -0.17
CA ARG A 77 -14.80 -7.42 1.21
C ARG A 77 -13.54 -6.60 1.43
N ILE A 78 -12.39 -7.06 0.92
CA ILE A 78 -11.12 -6.32 0.99
C ILE A 78 -11.26 -4.98 0.26
N ARG A 79 -11.84 -4.99 -0.95
CA ARG A 79 -12.06 -3.77 -1.73
C ARG A 79 -12.91 -2.76 -0.96
N ASP A 80 -14.02 -3.21 -0.38
CA ASP A 80 -14.98 -2.33 0.29
C ASP A 80 -14.38 -1.77 1.59
N ALA A 81 -13.63 -2.59 2.35
CA ALA A 81 -12.88 -2.13 3.52
C ALA A 81 -11.79 -1.09 3.18
N CYS A 82 -11.06 -1.29 2.08
CA CYS A 82 -10.07 -0.33 1.59
C CYS A 82 -10.72 1.00 1.17
N ASN A 83 -11.80 0.94 0.40
CA ASN A 83 -12.53 2.14 -0.06
C ASN A 83 -13.10 2.93 1.12
N ALA A 84 -13.67 2.26 2.12
CA ALA A 84 -14.18 2.91 3.32
C ALA A 84 -13.11 3.64 4.15
N ASN A 85 -11.82 3.34 3.96
CA ASN A 85 -10.71 4.08 4.58
C ASN A 85 -10.32 5.33 3.78
N LEU A 86 -10.38 5.27 2.44
CA LEU A 86 -10.08 6.42 1.58
C LEU A 86 -11.04 7.60 1.79
N TYR A 87 -12.31 7.32 2.13
CA TYR A 87 -13.31 8.38 2.37
C TYR A 87 -13.34 8.90 3.82
N ALA A 88 -12.70 8.22 4.77
CA ALA A 88 -12.68 8.64 6.17
C ALA A 88 -11.67 9.76 6.46
N GLU A 89 -10.69 9.99 5.58
CA GLU A 89 -9.70 11.08 5.69
C GLU A 89 -10.16 12.40 5.05
N PHE A 90 -11.30 12.42 4.36
CA PHE A 90 -11.87 13.59 3.67
C PHE A 90 -13.30 13.93 4.11
N GLY A 91 -13.78 13.36 5.23
CA GLY A 91 -15.12 13.58 5.79
C GLY A 91 -15.09 14.25 7.14
#